data_AF-A0A1Y2H6F7-F1
#
_entry.id   AF-A0A1Y2H6F7-F1
#
_cell.length_a   1.000
_cell.length_b   1.000
_cell.length_c   1.000
_cell.angle_alpha   90.00
_cell.angle_beta   90.00
_cell.angle_gamma   90.00
#
_symmetry.space_group_name_H-M   'P 1'
#
loop_
_entity.id
_entity.type
_entity.pdbx_description
1 polymer ?
#
loop_
_entity_poly.entity_id
_entity_poly.type
_entity_poly.pdbx_seq_one_letter_code
_entity_poly.pdbx_strand_id
1 'polypeptide(L)'
;MSSDALPYIDNQYKLPAVKSQVDALISSNLPSTAASPTALHPSVARDFPDLSPPLFAHNPALSSALDQLVHSTNGKSTLFPAPSPSADHGIDLAAYSLPTPTDPSSVSPAHWRALVTRAATLHAHLTNQMQNLELLGVYGANAWRYHLMQVEAHVEALEKHVKAVAEQVAQVNEVRKAEQENAGQQLDRASIELLRTRMSNLRALVTVAHMEHELARRRGEVGMQQGDEDAMQVDS
;
A
#
# COMPACT_ATOMS: atom_id res chain seq x y z
N MET A 1 6.94 -10.39 -18.76
CA MET A 1 6.36 -9.46 -19.74
C MET A 1 6.15 -8.14 -19.02
N SER A 2 6.90 -7.11 -19.37
CA SER A 2 6.74 -5.78 -18.76
C SER A 2 5.47 -5.17 -19.32
N SER A 3 4.48 -4.87 -18.47
CA SER A 3 3.30 -4.13 -18.89
C SER A 3 3.72 -2.72 -19.30
N ASP A 4 3.49 -2.38 -20.57
CA ASP A 4 3.86 -1.08 -21.14
C ASP A 4 2.71 -0.09 -20.95
N ALA A 5 2.77 0.68 -19.86
CA ALA A 5 1.86 1.78 -19.58
C ALA A 5 2.69 3.01 -19.21
N LEU A 6 2.29 4.20 -19.69
CA LEU A 6 3.08 5.43 -19.57
C LEU A 6 2.41 6.45 -18.61
N PRO A 7 2.50 6.28 -17.27
CA PRO A 7 1.86 7.15 -16.27
C PRO A 7 2.06 8.67 -16.45
N TYR A 8 3.21 9.11 -16.98
CA TYR A 8 3.49 10.53 -17.21
C TYR A 8 2.83 11.08 -18.48
N ILE A 9 2.51 10.23 -19.45
CA ILE A 9 1.88 10.60 -20.73
C ILE A 9 0.37 10.35 -20.69
N ASP A 10 -0.04 9.19 -20.18
CA ASP A 10 -1.43 8.72 -20.10
C ASP A 10 -2.21 9.37 -18.94
N ASN A 11 -2.39 10.69 -19.00
CA ASN A 11 -3.11 11.45 -17.97
C ASN A 11 -4.61 11.13 -17.90
N GLN A 12 -5.14 10.38 -18.88
CA GLN A 12 -6.56 10.03 -18.98
C GLN A 12 -7.03 9.14 -17.82
N TYR A 13 -6.14 8.31 -17.25
CA TYR A 13 -6.45 7.48 -16.08
C TYR A 13 -6.64 8.27 -14.78
N LYS A 14 -6.20 9.54 -14.73
CA LYS A 14 -6.44 10.42 -13.57
C LYS A 14 -7.88 10.91 -13.50
N LEU A 15 -8.65 10.79 -14.59
CA LEU A 15 -10.08 11.13 -14.62
C LEU A 15 -10.87 10.09 -13.81
N PRO A 16 -11.62 10.50 -12.76
CA PRO A 16 -12.36 9.57 -11.91
C PRO A 16 -13.37 8.70 -12.66
N ALA A 17 -13.96 9.23 -13.74
CA ALA A 17 -14.92 8.51 -14.58
C ALA A 17 -14.27 7.36 -15.37
N VAL A 18 -13.05 7.54 -15.86
CA VAL A 18 -12.31 6.48 -16.57
C VAL A 18 -11.89 5.41 -15.57
N LYS A 19 -11.42 5.83 -14.39
CA LYS A 19 -11.05 4.90 -13.32
C LYS A 19 -12.24 4.01 -12.91
N SER A 20 -13.43 4.57 -12.68
CA SER A 20 -14.60 3.78 -12.27
C SER A 20 -15.05 2.78 -13.34
N GLN A 21 -14.96 3.15 -14.63
CA GLN A 21 -15.25 2.23 -15.73
C GLN A 21 -14.23 1.09 -15.79
N VAL A 22 -12.94 1.40 -15.65
CA VAL A 22 -11.87 0.39 -15.61
C VAL A 22 -12.04 -0.52 -14.40
N ASP A 23 -12.32 0.03 -13.22
CA ASP A 23 -12.56 -0.74 -11.99
C ASP A 23 -13.79 -1.66 -12.14
N ALA A 24 -14.85 -1.20 -12.81
CA ALA A 24 -16.02 -2.02 -13.11
C ALA A 24 -15.67 -3.18 -14.06
N LEU A 25 -14.88 -2.93 -15.11
CA LEU A 25 -14.41 -3.98 -16.02
C LEU A 25 -13.48 -4.97 -15.31
N ILE A 26 -12.60 -4.50 -14.42
CA ILE A 26 -11.76 -5.38 -13.60
C ILE A 26 -12.65 -6.26 -12.73
N SER A 27 -13.65 -5.68 -12.06
CA SER A 27 -14.58 -6.42 -11.19
C SER A 27 -15.39 -7.47 -11.95
N SER A 28 -15.75 -7.23 -13.21
CA SER A 28 -16.46 -8.21 -14.04
C SER A 28 -15.56 -9.33 -14.58
N ASN A 29 -14.25 -9.06 -14.72
CA ASN A 29 -13.27 -10.04 -15.22
C ASN A 29 -12.58 -10.82 -14.11
N LEU A 30 -12.62 -10.33 -12.87
CA LEU A 30 -12.18 -11.09 -11.70
C LEU A 30 -13.12 -12.30 -11.53
N PRO A 31 -12.61 -13.54 -11.61
CA PRO A 31 -13.46 -14.69 -11.34
C PRO A 31 -13.90 -14.61 -9.88
N SER A 32 -15.16 -14.94 -9.58
CA SER A 32 -15.71 -14.91 -8.21
C SER A 32 -14.95 -15.78 -7.20
N THR A 33 -13.98 -16.57 -7.65
CA THR A 33 -13.11 -17.45 -6.85
C THR A 33 -11.67 -16.95 -6.71
N ALA A 34 -11.27 -15.85 -7.38
CA ALA A 34 -9.94 -15.27 -7.17
C ALA A 34 -9.95 -14.49 -5.86
N ALA A 35 -9.43 -15.16 -4.82
CA ALA A 35 -8.83 -14.60 -3.60
C ALA A 35 -9.61 -13.45 -2.96
N SER A 36 -10.16 -13.72 -1.76
CA SER A 36 -10.68 -12.68 -0.86
C SER A 36 -9.81 -11.42 -0.93
N PRO A 37 -10.36 -10.21 -1.07
CA PRO A 37 -9.62 -8.96 -1.31
C PRO A 37 -8.57 -8.61 -0.25
N THR A 38 -8.47 -9.42 0.80
CA THR A 38 -7.51 -9.34 1.91
C THR A 38 -6.30 -10.27 1.74
N ALA A 39 -6.28 -11.17 0.76
CA ALA A 39 -5.16 -12.08 0.54
C ALA A 39 -3.96 -11.32 -0.03
N LEU A 40 -2.88 -11.25 0.75
CA LEU A 40 -1.61 -10.62 0.34
C LEU A 40 -1.09 -11.29 -0.95
N HIS A 41 -0.67 -10.47 -1.91
CA HIS A 41 -0.09 -10.95 -3.16
C HIS A 41 1.16 -11.83 -2.87
N PRO A 42 1.38 -12.96 -3.57
CA PRO A 42 2.41 -13.94 -3.25
C PRO A 42 3.85 -13.41 -3.24
N SER A 43 4.14 -12.30 -3.93
CA SER A 43 5.45 -11.64 -3.85
C SER A 43 5.61 -10.79 -2.59
N VAL A 44 4.53 -10.24 -2.03
CA VAL A 44 4.54 -9.54 -0.74
C VAL A 44 4.61 -10.57 0.39
N ALA A 45 3.87 -11.68 0.26
CA ALA A 45 3.92 -12.80 1.21
C ALA A 45 5.29 -13.50 1.28
N ARG A 46 6.20 -13.27 0.32
CA ARG A 46 7.58 -13.79 0.38
C ARG A 46 8.52 -12.91 1.20
N ASP A 47 8.30 -11.60 1.18
CA ASP A 47 9.16 -10.64 1.89
C ASP A 47 8.79 -10.51 3.36
N PHE A 48 7.55 -10.88 3.71
CA PHE A 48 7.18 -11.14 5.09
C PHE A 48 7.47 -12.61 5.40
N PRO A 49 8.36 -12.92 6.36
CA PRO A 49 8.49 -14.30 6.83
C PRO A 49 7.11 -14.75 7.33
N ASP A 50 6.61 -15.89 6.82
CA ASP A 50 5.51 -16.59 7.47
C ASP A 50 5.89 -16.67 8.94
N LEU A 51 5.11 -16.04 9.81
CA LEU A 51 5.28 -16.13 11.27
C LEU A 51 4.83 -17.54 11.69
N SER A 52 5.57 -18.52 11.21
CA SER A 52 5.48 -19.93 11.50
C SER A 52 6.83 -20.32 12.11
N PRO A 53 6.87 -20.66 13.40
CA PRO A 53 5.73 -20.94 14.25
C PRO A 53 4.98 -19.67 14.70
N PRO A 54 3.68 -19.78 15.06
CA PRO A 54 2.89 -18.65 15.56
C PRO A 54 3.63 -17.96 16.72
N LEU A 55 3.47 -16.63 16.82
CA LEU A 55 4.01 -15.85 17.94
C LEU A 55 3.68 -16.55 19.27
N PHE A 56 4.72 -16.81 20.06
CA PHE A 56 4.63 -17.55 21.33
C PHE A 56 4.24 -19.03 21.23
N ALA A 57 4.54 -19.73 20.14
CA ALA A 57 4.29 -21.17 20.02
C ALA A 57 4.85 -22.03 21.17
N HIS A 58 5.87 -21.55 21.88
CA HIS A 58 6.48 -22.25 23.01
C HIS A 58 5.95 -21.77 24.37
N ASN A 59 5.06 -20.78 24.39
CA ASN A 59 4.44 -20.25 25.60
C ASN A 59 2.92 -20.07 25.40
N PRO A 60 2.11 -21.09 25.78
CA PRO A 60 0.66 -21.07 25.56
C PRO A 60 -0.04 -19.94 26.32
N ALA A 61 0.52 -19.48 27.44
CA ALA A 61 -0.04 -18.35 28.19
C ALA A 61 0.05 -17.05 27.39
N LEU A 62 1.18 -16.78 26.75
CA LEU A 62 1.36 -15.59 25.92
C LEU A 62 0.55 -15.64 24.63
N SER A 63 0.40 -16.82 24.02
CA SER A 63 -0.54 -17.03 22.91
C SER A 63 -1.97 -16.70 23.33
N SER A 64 -2.42 -17.22 24.48
CA SER A 64 -3.78 -16.97 24.97
C SER A 64 -4.03 -15.51 25.34
N ALA A 65 -3.02 -14.80 25.86
CA ALA A 65 -3.11 -13.38 26.19
C ALA A 65 -3.17 -12.52 24.92
N LEU A 66 -2.43 -12.90 23.88
CA LEU A 66 -2.50 -12.26 22.57
C LEU A 66 -3.89 -12.46 21.95
N ASP A 67 -4.43 -13.68 21.98
CA ASP A 67 -5.77 -13.97 21.49
C ASP A 67 -6.84 -13.19 22.26
N GLN A 68 -6.72 -13.11 23.59
CA GLN A 68 -7.60 -12.29 24.43
C GLN A 68 -7.50 -10.80 24.10
N LEU A 69 -6.31 -10.27 23.81
CA LEU A 69 -6.12 -8.88 23.40
C LEU A 69 -6.74 -8.61 22.01
N VAL A 70 -6.55 -9.54 21.07
CA VAL A 70 -7.11 -9.48 19.72
C VAL A 70 -8.64 -9.56 19.76
N HIS A 71 -9.22 -10.36 20.65
CA HIS A 71 -10.67 -10.46 20.83
C HIS A 71 -11.27 -9.32 21.65
N SER A 72 -10.54 -8.80 22.64
CA SER A 72 -10.95 -7.67 23.48
C SER A 72 -10.95 -6.36 22.69
N THR A 73 -10.02 -6.20 21.76
CA THR A 73 -9.96 -5.05 20.86
C THR A 73 -10.74 -5.37 19.59
N ASN A 74 -12.03 -4.99 19.52
CA ASN A 74 -12.86 -5.07 18.30
C ASN A 74 -12.22 -4.34 17.10
N GLY A 75 -11.18 -4.92 16.49
CA GLY A 75 -10.45 -4.41 15.33
C GLY A 75 -9.70 -3.07 15.51
N LYS A 76 -9.72 -2.46 16.70
CA LYS A 76 -9.04 -1.18 16.96
C LYS A 76 -7.68 -1.45 17.61
N SER A 77 -6.68 -1.69 16.74
CA SER A 77 -5.27 -1.72 17.13
C SER A 77 -4.85 -0.34 17.62
N THR A 78 -4.94 -0.12 18.93
CA THR A 78 -4.25 0.97 19.60
C THR A 78 -2.99 0.39 20.22
N LEU A 79 -1.83 0.91 19.82
CA LEU A 79 -0.51 0.58 20.39
C LEU A 79 -0.43 0.76 21.93
N PHE A 80 -1.47 1.37 22.50
CA PHE A 80 -1.78 1.39 23.93
C PHE A 80 -3.21 0.85 24.12
N PRO A 81 -3.43 -0.26 24.85
CA PRO A 81 -4.78 -0.68 25.19
C PRO A 81 -5.46 0.44 25.97
N ALA A 82 -6.59 0.95 25.47
CA ALA A 82 -7.46 1.76 26.32
C ALA A 82 -7.91 0.87 27.49
N PRO A 83 -7.84 1.33 28.75
CA PRO A 83 -8.15 0.50 29.90
C PRO A 83 -9.59 -0.01 29.80
N SER A 84 -9.74 -1.31 29.53
CA SER A 84 -11.00 -2.02 29.68
C SER A 84 -11.46 -1.91 31.13
N PRO A 85 -12.76 -1.73 31.41
CA PRO A 85 -13.30 -1.61 32.77
C PRO A 85 -13.21 -2.89 33.61
N SER A 86 -12.65 -3.99 33.08
CA SER A 86 -12.25 -5.16 33.86
C SER A 86 -10.89 -4.90 34.52
N ALA A 87 -10.95 -4.40 35.76
CA ALA A 87 -9.90 -3.84 36.60
C ALA A 87 -8.78 -4.81 37.06
N ASP A 88 -8.25 -5.66 36.19
CA ASP A 88 -7.24 -6.68 36.57
C ASP A 88 -5.90 -6.55 35.83
N HIS A 89 -5.74 -5.51 35.00
CA HIS A 89 -4.51 -5.25 34.22
C HIS A 89 -3.78 -3.96 34.66
N GLY A 90 -4.23 -3.36 35.76
CA GLY A 90 -3.55 -2.20 36.37
C GLY A 90 -2.48 -2.65 37.36
N ILE A 91 -1.52 -1.77 37.64
CA ILE A 91 -0.61 -1.92 38.78
C ILE A 91 -1.48 -2.02 40.04
N ASP A 92 -1.47 -3.19 40.70
CA ASP A 92 -2.20 -3.37 41.95
C ASP A 92 -1.53 -2.56 43.07
N LEU A 93 -2.02 -1.33 43.25
CA LEU A 93 -1.59 -0.44 44.32
C LEU A 93 -2.00 -0.96 45.71
N ALA A 94 -3.03 -1.82 45.77
CA ALA A 94 -3.45 -2.41 47.04
C ALA A 94 -2.37 -3.38 47.54
N ALA A 95 -1.62 -4.06 46.65
CA ALA A 95 -0.50 -4.94 47.02
C ALA A 95 0.58 -4.21 47.83
N TYR A 96 0.84 -2.94 47.52
CA TYR A 96 1.86 -2.10 48.18
C TYR A 96 1.38 -1.38 49.44
N SER A 97 0.11 -1.56 49.84
CA SER A 97 -0.42 -1.02 51.09
C SER A 97 -0.45 -2.10 52.18
N LEU A 98 -0.25 -1.67 53.43
CA LEU A 98 -0.47 -2.47 54.63
C LEU A 98 -1.90 -2.24 55.10
N PRO A 99 -2.82 -3.22 54.96
CA PRO A 99 -4.17 -3.06 55.47
C PRO A 99 -4.14 -3.03 56.99
N THR A 100 -4.56 -1.92 57.59
CA THR A 100 -4.76 -1.81 59.04
C THR A 100 -6.15 -2.32 59.40
N PRO A 101 -6.29 -3.36 60.25
CA PRO A 101 -7.59 -3.85 60.67
C PRO A 101 -8.31 -2.79 61.52
N THR A 102 -9.59 -2.53 61.23
CA THR A 102 -10.41 -1.50 61.90
C THR A 102 -10.73 -1.85 63.35
N ASP A 103 -10.81 -3.14 63.69
CA ASP A 103 -10.94 -3.65 65.06
C ASP A 103 -9.86 -4.71 65.30
N PRO A 104 -8.84 -4.44 66.14
CA PRO A 104 -7.76 -5.38 66.40
C PRO A 104 -8.20 -6.59 67.23
N SER A 105 -9.37 -6.53 67.89
CA SER A 105 -9.85 -7.56 68.80
C SER A 105 -10.66 -8.67 68.10
N SER A 106 -11.15 -8.43 66.89
CA SER A 106 -11.96 -9.38 66.10
C SER A 106 -11.16 -10.18 65.07
N VAL A 107 -9.83 -10.07 65.06
CA VAL A 107 -8.97 -10.61 63.99
C VAL A 107 -8.41 -11.99 64.36
N SER A 108 -8.63 -12.97 63.48
CA SER A 108 -8.11 -14.33 63.64
C SER A 108 -6.56 -14.38 63.71
N PRO A 109 -5.96 -15.27 64.52
CA PRO A 109 -4.50 -15.46 64.57
C PRO A 109 -3.87 -15.77 63.20
N ALA A 110 -4.62 -16.40 62.28
CA ALA A 110 -4.14 -16.66 60.92
C ALA A 110 -3.99 -15.37 60.09
N HIS A 111 -4.91 -14.42 60.27
CA HIS A 111 -4.88 -13.13 59.58
C HIS A 111 -3.73 -12.25 60.10
N TRP A 112 -3.45 -12.27 61.40
CA TRP A 112 -2.27 -11.60 61.97
C TRP A 112 -0.95 -12.13 61.40
N ARG A 113 -0.82 -13.45 61.22
CA ARG A 113 0.37 -14.05 60.59
C ARG A 113 0.52 -13.57 59.15
N ALA A 114 -0.55 -13.57 58.36
CA ALA A 114 -0.54 -13.07 56.99
C ALA A 114 -0.18 -11.59 56.89
N LEU A 115 -0.64 -10.76 57.84
CA LEU A 115 -0.30 -9.34 57.91
C LEU A 115 1.18 -9.13 58.25
N VAL A 116 1.72 -9.89 59.21
CA VAL A 116 3.14 -9.83 59.59
C VAL A 116 4.04 -10.28 58.44
N THR A 117 3.68 -11.38 57.75
CA THR A 117 4.45 -11.82 56.58
C THR A 117 4.43 -10.75 55.48
N ARG A 118 3.27 -10.12 55.24
CA ARG A 118 3.13 -9.02 54.27
C ARG A 118 3.94 -7.78 54.66
N ALA A 119 3.99 -7.44 55.95
CA ALA A 119 4.82 -6.35 56.45
C ALA A 119 6.31 -6.63 56.24
N ALA A 120 6.75 -7.86 56.52
CA ALA A 120 8.14 -8.27 56.30
C ALA A 120 8.52 -8.23 54.82
N THR A 121 7.64 -8.71 53.92
CA THR A 121 7.89 -8.66 52.47
C THR A 121 7.92 -7.22 51.94
N LEU A 122 7.03 -6.36 52.43
CA LEU A 122 6.99 -4.95 52.04
C LEU A 122 8.23 -4.20 52.54
N HIS A 123 8.67 -4.47 53.77
CA HIS A 123 9.90 -3.91 54.30
C HIS A 123 11.11 -4.26 53.43
N ALA A 124 11.28 -5.55 53.08
CA ALA A 124 12.35 -5.99 52.20
C ALA A 124 12.27 -5.33 50.81
N HIS A 125 11.07 -5.19 50.24
CA HIS A 125 10.85 -4.48 48.98
C HIS A 125 11.30 -3.01 49.07
N LEU A 126 10.92 -2.29 50.12
CA LEU A 126 11.32 -0.89 50.31
C LEU A 126 12.83 -0.74 50.51
N THR A 127 13.47 -1.67 51.22
CA THR A 127 14.93 -1.69 51.35
C THR A 127 15.62 -1.85 50.00
N ASN A 128 15.13 -2.78 49.16
CA ASN A 128 15.65 -2.95 47.79
C ASN A 128 15.38 -1.72 46.93
N GLN A 129 14.20 -1.11 47.05
CA GLN A 129 13.86 0.11 46.33
C GLN A 129 14.79 1.27 46.71
N MET A 130 15.14 1.41 47.99
CA MET A 130 16.09 2.42 48.46
C MET A 130 17.47 2.20 47.84
N GLN A 131 17.99 0.97 47.86
CA GLN A 131 19.26 0.62 47.21
C GLN A 131 19.23 0.91 45.69
N ASN A 132 18.14 0.59 45.01
CA ASN A 132 17.96 0.89 43.58
C ASN A 132 17.92 2.40 43.31
N LEU A 133 17.27 3.18 44.18
CA LEU A 133 17.23 4.64 44.07
C LEU A 133 18.59 5.27 44.35
N GLU A 134 19.39 4.71 45.26
CA GLU A 134 20.77 5.13 45.47
C GLU A 134 21.62 4.91 44.22
N LEU A 135 21.53 3.72 43.60
CA LEU A 135 22.21 3.43 42.33
C LEU A 135 21.74 4.35 41.20
N LEU A 136 20.44 4.61 41.12
CA LEU A 136 19.86 5.54 40.15
C LEU A 136 20.31 6.99 40.39
N GLY A 137 20.45 7.40 41.65
CA GLY A 137 20.96 8.72 42.01
C GLY A 137 22.41 8.93 41.57
N VAL A 138 23.24 7.88 41.68
CA VAL A 138 24.65 7.93 41.29
C VAL A 138 24.84 7.84 39.77
N TYR A 139 24.18 6.90 39.10
CA TYR A 139 24.45 6.58 37.69
C TYR A 139 23.36 7.04 36.72
N GLY A 140 22.15 7.28 37.20
CA GLY A 140 20.97 7.51 36.35
C GLY A 140 21.10 8.71 35.43
N ALA A 141 21.62 9.84 35.92
CA ALA A 141 21.80 11.05 35.10
C ALA A 141 22.77 10.82 33.92
N ASN A 142 23.87 10.09 34.16
CA ASN A 142 24.87 9.79 33.13
C ASN A 142 24.38 8.72 32.16
N ALA A 143 23.72 7.66 32.67
CA ALA A 143 23.11 6.63 31.85
C ALA A 143 22.02 7.22 30.93
N TRP A 144 21.19 8.12 31.44
CA TRP A 144 20.16 8.79 30.66
C TRP A 144 20.74 9.67 29.55
N ARG A 145 21.79 10.45 29.84
CA ARG A 145 22.49 11.26 28.83
C ARG A 145 23.11 10.40 27.73
N TYR A 146 23.73 9.28 28.10
CA TYR A 146 24.30 8.36 27.13
C TYR A 146 23.21 7.73 26.25
N HIS A 147 22.10 7.30 26.85
CA HIS A 147 20.94 6.79 26.12
C HIS A 147 20.37 7.85 25.16
N LEU A 148 20.24 9.09 25.62
CA LEU A 148 19.77 10.19 24.78
C LEU A 148 20.70 10.40 23.58
N MET A 149 22.02 10.45 23.79
CA MET A 149 23.01 10.57 22.72
C MET A 149 22.90 9.43 21.70
N GLN A 150 22.68 8.18 22.16
CA GLN A 150 22.47 7.05 21.27
C GLN A 150 21.19 7.21 20.44
N VAL A 151 20.09 7.61 21.06
CA VAL A 151 18.82 7.84 20.38
C VAL A 151 18.95 8.96 19.34
N GLU A 152 19.60 10.07 19.69
CA GLU A 152 19.87 11.18 18.78
C GLU A 152 20.70 10.71 17.56
N ALA A 153 21.75 9.92 17.78
CA ALA A 153 22.55 9.35 16.70
C ALA A 153 21.74 8.41 15.80
N HIS A 154 20.86 7.59 16.38
CA HIS A 154 19.95 6.72 15.61
C HIS A 154 18.96 7.52 14.76
N VAL A 155 18.39 8.59 15.31
CA VAL A 155 17.48 9.48 14.57
C VAL A 155 18.22 10.13 13.40
N GLU A 156 19.42 10.68 13.62
CA GLU A 156 20.22 11.30 12.56
C GLU A 156 20.57 10.30 11.45
N ALA A 157 20.92 9.06 11.81
CA ALA A 157 21.19 8.00 10.84
C ALA A 157 19.93 7.68 10.01
N LEU A 158 18.78 7.50 10.65
CA LEU A 158 17.51 7.22 9.95
C LEU A 158 17.10 8.37 9.04
N GLU A 159 17.25 9.63 9.47
CA GLU A 159 16.99 10.79 8.62
C GLU A 159 17.88 10.83 7.38
N LYS A 160 19.17 10.49 7.52
CA LYS A 160 20.09 10.36 6.38
C LYS A 160 19.65 9.25 5.43
N HIS A 161 19.23 8.10 5.95
CA HIS A 161 18.71 7.00 5.13
C HIS A 161 17.44 7.40 4.38
N VAL A 162 16.50 8.08 5.03
CA VAL A 162 15.27 8.59 4.39
C VAL A 162 15.60 9.57 3.27
N LYS A 163 16.51 10.52 3.50
CA LYS A 163 16.96 11.46 2.47
C LYS A 163 17.60 10.76 1.28
N ALA A 164 18.52 9.81 1.53
CA ALA A 164 19.18 9.05 0.47
C ALA A 164 18.17 8.24 -0.37
N VAL A 165 17.20 7.58 0.26
CA VAL A 165 16.15 6.84 -0.47
C VAL A 165 15.24 7.80 -1.25
N ALA A 166 14.90 8.96 -0.69
CA ALA A 166 14.10 9.96 -1.39
C ALA A 166 14.82 10.49 -2.64
N GLU A 167 16.14 10.73 -2.56
CA GLU A 167 16.98 11.11 -3.70
C GLU A 167 17.03 10.01 -4.77
N GLN A 168 17.19 8.74 -4.38
CA GLN A 168 17.14 7.60 -5.30
C GLN A 168 15.78 7.49 -6.00
N VAL A 169 14.68 7.66 -5.26
CA VAL A 169 13.33 7.66 -5.83
C VAL A 169 13.15 8.83 -6.81
N ALA A 170 13.64 10.02 -6.47
CA ALA A 170 13.60 11.19 -7.35
C ALA A 170 14.38 10.93 -8.65
N GLN A 171 15.59 10.38 -8.56
CA GLN A 171 16.41 10.03 -9.72
C GLN A 171 15.72 8.99 -10.62
N VAL A 172 15.16 7.91 -10.05
CA VAL A 172 14.42 6.91 -10.82
C VAL A 172 13.19 7.52 -11.49
N ASN A 173 12.47 8.40 -10.80
CA ASN A 173 11.32 9.09 -11.36
C ASN A 173 11.70 10.05 -12.49
N GLU A 174 12.84 10.74 -12.38
CA GLU A 174 13.37 11.62 -13.42
C GLU A 174 13.73 10.82 -14.68
N VAL A 175 14.48 9.73 -14.53
CA VAL A 175 14.84 8.84 -15.64
C VAL A 175 13.57 8.27 -16.29
N ARG A 176 12.64 7.76 -15.48
CA ARG A 176 11.37 7.22 -15.98
C ARG A 176 10.58 8.28 -16.76
N LYS A 177 10.54 9.52 -16.26
CA LYS A 177 9.85 10.62 -16.94
C LYS A 177 10.49 10.90 -18.29
N ALA A 178 11.82 10.99 -18.36
CA ALA A 178 12.54 11.24 -19.62
C ALA A 178 12.32 10.12 -20.65
N GLU A 179 12.37 8.86 -20.22
CA GLU A 179 12.10 7.70 -21.07
C GLU A 179 10.66 7.73 -21.61
N GLN A 180 9.68 8.01 -20.76
CA GLN A 180 8.27 8.07 -21.16
C GLN A 180 7.98 9.27 -22.08
N GLU A 181 8.61 10.42 -21.86
CA GLU A 181 8.50 11.58 -22.76
C GLU A 181 9.07 11.28 -24.15
N ASN A 182 10.21 10.60 -24.22
CA ASN A 182 10.78 10.17 -25.51
C ASN A 182 9.87 9.13 -26.21
N ALA A 183 9.38 8.13 -25.48
CA ALA A 183 8.46 7.13 -26.02
C ALA A 183 7.15 7.78 -26.50
N GLY A 184 6.58 8.72 -25.73
CA GLY A 184 5.40 9.49 -26.11
C GLY A 184 5.60 10.26 -27.41
N GLN A 185 6.73 10.95 -27.57
CA GLN A 185 7.06 11.64 -28.83
C GLN A 185 7.17 10.69 -30.02
N GLN A 186 7.71 9.49 -29.83
CA GLN A 186 7.79 8.48 -30.87
C GLN A 186 6.40 7.95 -31.26
N LEU A 187 5.54 7.69 -30.27
CA LEU A 187 4.15 7.28 -30.49
C LEU A 187 3.35 8.36 -31.23
N ASP A 188 3.52 9.63 -30.87
CA ASP A 188 2.86 10.74 -31.55
C ASP A 188 3.30 10.84 -33.01
N ARG A 189 4.60 10.73 -33.28
CA ARG A 189 5.14 10.70 -34.65
C ARG A 189 4.58 9.53 -35.45
N ALA A 190 4.59 8.33 -34.87
CA ALA A 190 4.05 7.13 -35.52
C ALA A 190 2.54 7.25 -35.80
N SER A 191 1.78 7.84 -34.87
CA SER A 191 0.35 8.10 -35.03
C SER A 191 0.07 9.08 -36.18
N ILE A 192 0.83 10.18 -36.25
CA ILE A 192 0.74 11.15 -37.35
C ILE A 192 1.11 10.50 -38.69
N GLU A 193 2.16 9.69 -38.73
CA GLU A 193 2.56 8.98 -39.94
C GLU A 193 1.50 7.99 -40.41
N LEU A 194 0.90 7.25 -39.48
CA LEU A 194 -0.19 6.31 -39.75
C LEU A 194 -1.40 7.04 -40.33
N LEU A 195 -1.80 8.17 -39.74
CA LEU A 195 -2.89 9.00 -40.25
C LEU A 195 -2.57 9.58 -41.63
N ARG A 196 -1.33 10.04 -41.84
CA ARG A 196 -0.87 10.56 -43.14
C ARG A 196 -0.94 9.49 -44.23
N THR A 197 -0.43 8.29 -43.94
CA THR A 197 -0.44 7.18 -44.88
C THR A 197 -1.87 6.72 -45.17
N ARG A 198 -2.72 6.64 -44.14
CA ARG A 198 -4.14 6.32 -44.30
C ARG A 198 -4.86 7.34 -45.16
N MET A 199 -4.62 8.64 -44.93
CA MET A 199 -5.18 9.73 -45.72
C MET A 199 -4.67 9.69 -47.17
N SER A 200 -3.38 9.41 -47.37
CA SER A 200 -2.78 9.26 -48.71
C SER A 200 -3.44 8.11 -49.48
N ASN A 201 -3.63 6.95 -48.84
CA ASN A 201 -4.31 5.80 -49.44
C ASN A 201 -5.76 6.14 -49.79
N LEU A 202 -6.47 6.84 -48.90
CA LEU A 202 -7.85 7.23 -49.14
C LEU A 202 -7.96 8.23 -50.32
N ARG A 203 -7.05 9.19 -50.41
CA ARG A 203 -6.97 10.10 -51.57
C ARG A 203 -6.69 9.34 -52.86
N ALA A 204 -5.75 8.39 -52.86
CA ALA A 204 -5.46 7.56 -54.02
C ALA A 204 -6.70 6.80 -54.49
N LEU A 205 -7.44 6.17 -53.57
CA LEU A 205 -8.70 5.47 -53.88
C LEU A 205 -9.75 6.41 -54.49
N VAL A 206 -9.93 7.60 -53.92
CA VAL A 206 -10.87 8.60 -54.48
C VAL A 206 -10.45 9.05 -55.88
N THR A 207 -9.16 9.29 -56.11
CA THR A 207 -8.67 9.65 -57.44
C THR A 207 -8.86 8.51 -58.45
N VAL A 208 -8.62 7.26 -58.06
CA VAL A 208 -8.88 6.10 -58.93
C VAL A 208 -10.36 6.02 -59.28
N ALA A 209 -11.25 6.11 -58.29
CA ALA A 209 -12.70 6.11 -58.53
C ALA A 209 -13.16 7.25 -59.45
N HIS A 210 -12.58 8.44 -59.31
CA HIS A 210 -12.85 9.57 -60.21
C HIS A 210 -12.37 9.29 -61.64
N MET A 211 -11.16 8.76 -61.79
CA MET A 211 -10.61 8.40 -63.11
C MET A 211 -11.42 7.28 -63.78
N GLU A 212 -11.87 6.29 -63.02
CA GLU A 212 -12.77 5.24 -63.50
C GLU A 212 -14.11 5.81 -63.98
N HIS A 213 -14.68 6.79 -63.27
CA HIS A 213 -15.90 7.47 -63.68
C HIS A 213 -15.71 8.25 -65.00
N GLU A 214 -14.62 9.01 -65.14
CA GLU A 214 -14.29 9.72 -66.39
C GLU A 214 -14.03 8.77 -67.56
N LEU A 215 -13.37 7.62 -67.31
CA LEU A 215 -13.17 6.58 -68.33
C LEU A 215 -14.50 5.95 -68.76
N ALA A 216 -15.41 5.68 -67.82
CA ALA A 216 -16.74 5.18 -68.13
C ALA A 216 -17.55 6.18 -68.97
N ARG A 217 -17.49 7.48 -68.63
CA ARG A 217 -18.12 8.55 -69.42
C ARG A 217 -17.58 8.60 -70.85
N ARG A 218 -16.24 8.64 -71.01
CA ARG A 218 -15.60 8.68 -72.34
C ARG A 218 -15.87 7.42 -73.17
N ARG A 219 -15.92 6.24 -72.55
CA ARG A 219 -16.33 5.01 -73.26
C ARG A 219 -17.77 5.08 -73.75
N GLY A 220 -18.68 5.68 -72.98
CA GLY A 220 -20.04 5.95 -73.44
C GLY A 220 -20.09 6.90 -74.65
N GLU A 221 -19.28 7.96 -74.63
CA GLU A 221 -19.20 8.94 -75.73
C GLU A 221 -18.62 8.34 -77.02
N VAL A 222 -17.56 7.54 -76.93
CA VAL A 222 -16.97 6.84 -78.08
C VAL A 222 -17.95 5.79 -78.64
N GLY A 223 -18.68 5.09 -77.77
CA GLY A 223 -19.74 4.16 -78.18
C GLY A 223 -20.90 4.85 -78.91
N MET A 224 -21.24 6.09 -78.55
CA MET A 224 -22.23 6.89 -79.29
C MET A 224 -21.70 7.39 -80.63
N GLN A 225 -20.44 7.82 -80.71
CA GLN A 225 -19.83 8.27 -81.97
C GLN A 225 -19.70 7.12 -82.99
N GLN A 226 -19.34 5.91 -82.55
CA GLN A 226 -19.32 4.73 -83.43
C GLN A 226 -20.73 4.29 -83.85
N GLY A 227 -21.73 4.44 -82.98
CA GLY A 227 -23.14 4.18 -83.35
C GLY A 227 -23.68 5.17 -84.39
N ASP A 228 -23.31 6.45 -84.31
CA ASP A 228 -23.69 7.47 -85.31
C ASP A 228 -22.93 7.28 -86.64
N GLU A 229 -21.66 6.86 -86.63
CA GLU A 229 -20.90 6.54 -87.85
C GLU A 229 -21.44 5.28 -88.55
N ASP A 230 -21.81 4.24 -87.79
CA ASP A 230 -22.43 3.02 -88.34
C ASP A 230 -23.87 3.30 -88.85
N ALA A 231 -24.64 4.16 -88.18
CA ALA A 231 -25.95 4.58 -88.68
C ALA A 231 -25.87 5.42 -89.97
N MET A 232 -24.81 6.22 -90.13
CA MET A 232 -24.58 7.03 -91.34
C MET A 232 -24.08 6.19 -92.53
N GLN A 233 -23.45 5.03 -92.29
CA GLN A 233 -23.04 4.08 -93.34
C GLN A 233 -24.16 3.14 -93.81
N VAL A 234 -25.25 2.98 -93.04
CA VAL A 234 -26.41 2.14 -93.43
C VAL A 234 -27.42 2.90 -94.30
N ASP A 235 -27.39 4.24 -94.28
CA ASP A 235 -28.33 5.12 -95.01
C ASP A 235 -27.76 5.68 -96.35
N SER A 236 -26.63 5.15 -96.85
CA SER A 236 -26.03 5.45 -98.18
C SER A 236 -26.05 4.23 -99.09
#